data_AF-A0A7J3SZZ9-F1
#
_entry.id   AF-A0A7J3SZZ9-F1
#
_cell.length_a   1.000
_cell.length_b   1.000
_cell.length_c   1.000
_cell.angle_alpha   90.00
_cell.angle_beta   90.00
_cell.angle_gamma   90.00
#
_symmetry.space_group_name_H-M   'P 1'
#
loop_
_entity.id
_entity.type
_entity.pdbx_description
1 polymer ?
#
loop_
_entity_poly.entity_id
_entity_poly.type
_entity_poly.pdbx_seq_one_letter_code
_entity_poly.pdbx_strand_id
1 'polypeptide(L)' 'MGRVAKGAKCSVCGKEAVRSISAEKVKAAGLRAGSEKRAYLCREHYKEYKKKTKKDKQLERWRYQG' A
#
# COMPACT_ATOMS: atom_id res chain seq x y z
N MET A 1 2.03 -1.89 18.33
CA MET A 1 2.36 -1.27 17.03
C MET A 1 3.33 -2.19 16.29
N GLY A 2 2.86 -2.83 15.22
CA GLY A 2 3.57 -3.91 14.53
C GLY A 2 4.92 -3.45 13.97
N ARG A 3 5.98 -4.09 14.44
CA ARG A 3 7.39 -3.78 14.15
C ARG A 3 7.65 -3.86 12.66
N VAL A 4 7.77 -2.70 12.01
CA VAL A 4 8.58 -2.62 10.79
C VAL A 4 10.02 -2.83 11.25
N ALA A 5 10.70 -3.83 10.69
CA ALA A 5 12.08 -4.13 11.04
C ALA A 5 12.93 -2.86 10.87
N LYS A 6 13.72 -2.52 11.90
CA LYS A 6 14.62 -1.36 11.94
C LYS A 6 15.42 -1.32 10.63
N GLY A 7 15.14 -0.36 9.75
CA GLY A 7 15.83 -0.18 8.47
C GLY A 7 14.99 -0.43 7.20
N ALA A 8 13.71 -0.77 7.31
CA ALA A 8 12.88 -0.91 6.11
C ALA A 8 12.66 0.46 5.44
N LYS A 9 13.18 0.60 4.23
CA LYS A 9 12.98 1.78 3.40
C LYS A 9 11.68 1.66 2.62
N CYS A 10 11.03 2.78 2.38
CA CYS A 10 9.85 2.83 1.57
C CYS A 10 10.21 2.38 0.16
N SER A 11 9.52 1.37 -0.35
CA SER A 11 9.77 0.81 -1.68
C SER A 11 9.48 1.83 -2.81
N VAL A 12 8.79 2.94 -2.50
CA VAL A 12 8.41 3.98 -3.45
C VAL A 12 9.34 5.20 -3.44
N CYS A 13 9.86 5.60 -2.27
CA CYS A 13 10.66 6.83 -2.14
C CYS A 13 11.91 6.71 -1.25
N GLY A 14 12.23 5.53 -0.73
CA GLY A 14 13.41 5.31 0.10
C GLY A 14 13.33 5.87 1.52
N LYS A 15 12.28 6.63 1.89
CA LYS A 15 12.06 7.18 3.26
C LYS A 15 11.80 6.07 4.29
N GLU A 16 11.81 6.42 5.58
CA GLU A 16 11.48 5.47 6.65
C GLU A 16 10.09 4.85 6.48
N ALA A 17 10.04 3.53 6.34
CA ALA A 17 8.78 2.83 6.27
C ALA A 17 8.18 2.67 7.68
N VAL A 18 6.92 3.08 7.81
CA VAL A 18 6.18 2.99 9.07
C VAL A 18 5.25 1.79 9.10
N ARG A 19 4.98 1.18 7.92
CA ARG A 19 4.08 0.04 7.80
C ARG A 19 4.49 -0.91 6.66
N SER A 20 4.36 -2.19 6.93
CA SER A 20 4.45 -3.26 5.94
C SER A 20 3.04 -3.67 5.47
N ILE A 21 2.83 -3.69 4.16
CA ILE A 21 1.63 -4.23 3.51
C ILE A 21 2.06 -5.40 2.61
N SER A 22 1.22 -6.42 2.44
CA SER A 22 1.45 -7.48 1.45
C SER A 22 1.54 -6.89 0.03
N ALA A 23 2.49 -7.36 -0.77
CA ALA A 23 2.68 -6.82 -2.13
C ALA A 23 1.43 -6.96 -3.00
N GLU A 24 0.60 -7.99 -2.79
CA GLU A 24 -0.68 -8.18 -3.48
C GLU A 24 -1.64 -7.01 -3.29
N LYS A 25 -1.76 -6.51 -2.05
CA LYS A 25 -2.60 -5.36 -1.73
C LYS A 25 -2.08 -4.09 -2.41
N VAL A 26 -0.76 -3.90 -2.40
CA VAL A 26 -0.11 -2.74 -3.02
C VAL A 26 -0.24 -2.77 -4.54
N LYS A 27 -0.09 -3.95 -5.17
CA LYS A 27 -0.39 -4.17 -6.59
C LYS A 27 -1.86 -3.92 -6.93
N ALA A 28 -2.79 -4.41 -6.10
CA ALA A 28 -4.23 -4.19 -6.30
C ALA A 28 -4.59 -2.69 -6.23
N ALA A 29 -3.90 -1.91 -5.38
CA ALA A 29 -4.06 -0.46 -5.34
C ALA A 29 -3.31 0.29 -6.47
N GLY A 30 -2.69 -0.41 -7.41
CA GLY A 30 -1.91 0.17 -8.51
C GLY A 30 -0.62 0.87 -8.07
N LEU A 31 -0.10 0.53 -6.89
CA LEU A 31 1.18 1.05 -6.40
C LEU A 31 2.29 0.05 -6.74
N ARG A 32 3.35 0.54 -7.40
CA ARG A 32 4.56 -0.26 -7.67
C ARG A 32 5.39 -0.34 -6.40
N ALA A 33 5.13 -1.35 -5.57
CA ALA A 33 6.13 -1.80 -4.61
C ALA A 33 6.93 -2.94 -5.24
N GLY A 34 8.23 -3.00 -4.90
CA GLY A 34 9.15 -4.01 -5.43
C GLY A 34 8.63 -5.44 -5.23
N SER A 35 9.10 -6.36 -6.07
CA SER A 35 8.68 -7.77 -6.14
C SER A 35 8.95 -8.62 -4.89
N GLU A 36 9.15 -8.01 -3.72
CA GLU A 36 9.21 -8.71 -2.44
C GLU A 36 7.81 -9.11 -1.96
N LYS A 37 7.76 -10.16 -1.13
CA LYS A 37 6.52 -10.65 -0.49
C LYS A 37 5.80 -9.55 0.32
N ARG A 38 6.55 -8.56 0.81
CA ARG A 38 6.05 -7.42 1.60
C ARG A 38 6.55 -6.11 1.03
N ALA A 39 5.61 -5.18 0.86
CA ALA A 39 5.83 -3.82 0.46
C ALA A 39 5.90 -2.90 1.70
N TYR A 40 6.98 -2.14 1.80
CA TYR A 40 7.17 -1.18 2.89
C TYR A 40 6.78 0.22 2.43
N LEU A 41 5.86 0.86 3.16
CA LEU A 41 5.32 2.17 2.83
C LEU A 41 5.59 3.16 3.98
N CYS A 42 6.02 4.37 3.63
CA CYS A 42 6.07 5.48 4.57
C CYS A 42 4.64 5.98 4.86
N ARG A 43 4.51 6.88 5.85
CA ARG A 43 3.19 7.41 6.28
C ARG A 43 2.43 8.11 5.15
N GLU A 44 3.16 8.78 4.26
CA GLU A 44 2.61 9.48 3.09
C GLU A 44 2.04 8.49 2.06
N HIS A 45 2.87 7.53 1.61
CA HIS A 45 2.43 6.51 0.65
C HIS A 45 1.34 5.60 1.22
N TYR A 46 1.34 5.36 2.54
CA TYR A 46 0.23 4.64 3.18
C TYR A 46 -1.09 5.43 3.10
N LYS A 47 -1.07 6.77 3.25
CA LYS A 47 -2.27 7.60 3.05
C LYS A 47 -2.74 7.55 1.61
N GLU A 48 -1.84 7.67 0.63
CA GLU A 48 -2.18 7.57 -0.78
C GLU A 48 -2.76 6.21 -1.16
N TYR A 49 -2.10 5.13 -0.72
CA TYR A 49 -2.60 3.77 -0.83
C TYR A 49 -4.03 3.67 -0.31
N LYS A 50 -4.29 4.17 0.90
CA LYS A 50 -5.60 4.11 1.53
C LYS A 50 -6.65 4.90 0.74
N LYS A 51 -6.27 6.04 0.17
CA LYS A 51 -7.17 6.88 -0.64
C LYS A 51 -7.53 6.21 -1.96
N LYS A 52 -6.54 5.64 -2.65
CA LYS A 52 -6.74 4.85 -3.89
C LYS A 52 -7.59 3.61 -3.65
N THR A 53 -7.22 2.76 -2.69
CA THR A 53 -8.01 1.57 -2.34
C THR A 53 -9.44 1.90 -1.91
N LYS A 54 -9.67 3.00 -1.18
CA LYS A 54 -11.02 3.38 -0.74
C LYS A 54 -11.90 3.81 -1.92
N LYS A 55 -11.33 4.48 -2.91
CA LYS A 55 -12.02 4.90 -4.14
C LYS A 55 -12.29 3.70 -5.05
N ASP A 56 -11.32 2.81 -5.19
CA ASP A 56 -11.42 1.57 -5.94
C ASP A 56 -12.52 0.64 -5.39
N LYS A 57 -12.56 0.42 -4.06
CA LYS A 57 -13.63 -0.34 -3.40
C LYS A 57 -15.03 0.25 -3.59
N GLN A 58 -15.14 1.56 -3.77
CA GLN A 58 -16.42 2.22 -4.06
C GLN A 58 -16.85 1.97 -5.50
N LEU A 59 -15.93 2.08 -6.46
CA LEU A 59 -16.19 1.80 -7.88
C LEU A 59 -16.58 0.34 -8.11
N GLU A 60 -15.87 -0.61 -7.49
CA GLU A 60 -16.20 -2.04 -7.53
C GLU A 60 -17.61 -2.31 -7.00
N ARG A 61 -18.00 -1.64 -5.91
CA ARG A 61 -19.34 -1.80 -5.31
C ARG A 61 -20.45 -1.24 -6.20
N TRP A 62 -20.19 -0.15 -6.92
CA TRP A 62 -21.14 0.40 -7.88
C TRP A 62 -21.26 -0.44 -9.15
N ARG A 63 -20.18 -1.12 -9.56
CA ARG A 63 -20.22 -2.06 -10.70
C ARG A 63 -21.09 -3.28 -10.47
N TYR A 64 -21.20 -3.76 -9.23
CA TYR A 64 -21.96 -4.97 -8.90
C TYR A 64 -23.45 -4.72 -8.61
N GLN A 65 -23.93 -3.49 -8.74
CA GLN A 65 -25.32 -3.10 -8.47
C GLN A 65 -26.06 -2.63 -9.73
N GLY A 66 -25.47 -2.81 -10.91
CA GLY A 66 -26.11 -2.59 -12.21
C GLY A 66 -26.68 -3.88 -12.79
#